data_AF-A0A519UZU1-F1
#
_entry.id   AF-A0A519UZU1-F1
#
_cell.length_a   1.000
_cell.length_b   1.000
_cell.length_c   1.000
_cell.angle_alpha   90.00
_cell.angle_beta   90.00
_cell.angle_gamma   90.00
#
_symmetry.space_group_name_H-M   'P 1'
#
loop_
_entity.id
_entity.type
_entity.pdbx_description
1 polymer ?
#
loop_
_entity_poly.entity_id
_entity_poly.type
_entity_poly.pdbx_seq_one_letter_code
_entity_poly.pdbx_strand_id
1 'polypeptide(L)'
;MLATAAQHPTAVLGALEFDANSGETIYGGERLDFRTNTTHNLLHEIPASRRTGLHPVTYLPGRGLLIPRAVTDKVGLFDEKRLPHYLADFDYTSVARRAGFPVYLNYDAKLSTYPEESGQTLTRKHRSIKGYYQHLFSIRGGGNMLNFTHFALKNCPKPYLPYFLLNGYARRLVGYFLH
;
A
#
# COMPACT_ATOMS: atom_id res chain seq x y z
N MET A 1 3.47 -17.55 -7.85
CA MET A 1 4.46 -16.66 -7.19
C MET A 1 5.90 -17.06 -7.49
N LEU A 2 6.42 -18.18 -6.96
CA LEU A 2 7.85 -18.56 -7.13
C LEU A 2 8.26 -18.77 -8.60
N ALA A 3 7.41 -19.41 -9.41
CA ALA A 3 7.68 -19.57 -10.84
C ALA A 3 7.84 -18.21 -11.56
N THR A 4 6.96 -17.26 -11.25
CA THR A 4 7.04 -15.89 -11.78
C THR A 4 8.29 -15.16 -11.27
N ALA A 5 8.66 -15.34 -10.00
CA ALA A 5 9.88 -14.77 -9.43
C ALA A 5 11.15 -15.33 -10.12
N ALA A 6 11.17 -16.61 -10.48
CA ALA A 6 12.28 -17.20 -11.24
C ALA A 6 12.44 -16.58 -12.64
N GLN A 7 11.32 -16.23 -13.30
CA GLN A 7 11.32 -15.55 -14.60
C GLN A 7 11.65 -14.05 -14.49
N HIS A 8 11.39 -13.44 -13.32
CA HIS A 8 11.61 -12.02 -13.04
C HIS A 8 12.43 -11.83 -11.75
N PRO A 9 13.73 -12.20 -11.76
CA PRO A 9 14.54 -12.33 -10.54
C PRO A 9 14.80 -11.02 -9.79
N THR A 10 14.48 -9.88 -10.39
CA THR A 10 14.65 -8.55 -9.78
C THR A 10 13.32 -7.85 -9.47
N ALA A 11 12.18 -8.47 -9.80
CA ALA A 11 10.87 -7.87 -9.58
C ALA A 11 10.38 -8.09 -8.15
N VAL A 12 9.90 -7.03 -7.51
CA VAL A 12 9.10 -7.13 -6.29
C VAL A 12 7.69 -7.54 -6.69
N LEU A 13 7.19 -8.64 -6.13
CA LEU A 13 5.92 -9.24 -6.54
C LEU A 13 4.93 -9.28 -5.38
N GLY A 14 3.71 -8.80 -5.61
CA GLY A 14 2.57 -8.98 -4.72
C GLY A 14 1.58 -9.99 -5.29
N ALA A 15 0.64 -10.43 -4.47
CA ALA A 15 -0.39 -11.40 -4.86
C ALA A 15 -1.79 -10.77 -4.83
N LEU A 16 -2.69 -11.36 -5.61
CA LEU A 16 -4.12 -11.10 -5.56
C LEU A 16 -4.68 -11.63 -4.23
N GLU A 17 -5.39 -10.78 -3.51
CA GLU A 17 -5.93 -11.06 -2.17
C GLU A 17 -7.42 -11.32 -2.23
N PHE A 18 -7.85 -12.40 -1.57
CA PHE A 18 -9.23 -12.79 -1.42
C PHE A 18 -9.65 -12.81 0.05
N ASP A 19 -10.93 -12.59 0.29
CA ASP A 19 -11.54 -12.89 1.57
C ASP A 19 -11.61 -14.41 1.74
N ALA A 20 -11.09 -14.93 2.84
CA ALA A 20 -11.06 -16.36 3.10
C ALA A 20 -12.45 -16.96 3.33
N ASN A 21 -13.43 -16.16 3.77
CA ASN A 21 -14.79 -16.61 4.03
C ASN A 21 -15.69 -16.46 2.80
N SER A 22 -15.71 -15.28 2.16
CA SER A 22 -16.60 -15.01 1.02
C SER A 22 -15.99 -15.40 -0.33
N GLY A 23 -14.66 -15.50 -0.43
CA GLY A 23 -13.97 -15.70 -1.70
C GLY A 23 -13.94 -14.45 -2.59
N GLU A 24 -14.44 -13.31 -2.11
CA GLU A 24 -14.42 -12.05 -2.87
C GLU A 24 -13.00 -11.49 -2.99
N THR A 25 -12.71 -10.80 -4.09
CA THR A 25 -11.41 -10.14 -4.28
C THR A 25 -11.35 -8.85 -3.47
N ILE A 26 -10.40 -8.74 -2.55
CA ILE A 26 -10.25 -7.58 -1.66
C ILE A 26 -9.18 -6.62 -2.17
N TYR A 27 -8.06 -7.15 -2.65
CA TYR A 27 -6.95 -6.33 -3.13
C TYR A 27 -6.38 -6.92 -4.42
N GLY A 28 -6.25 -6.07 -5.42
CA GLY A 28 -5.72 -6.42 -6.72
C GLY A 28 -4.84 -5.33 -7.31
N GLY A 29 -4.06 -4.64 -6.48
CA GLY A 29 -3.06 -3.68 -6.92
C GLY A 29 -3.56 -2.24 -7.02
N GLU A 30 -2.66 -1.29 -6.77
CA GLU A 30 -2.95 0.14 -6.78
C GLU A 30 -1.85 0.94 -7.49
N ARG A 31 -2.27 2.03 -8.15
CA ARG A 31 -1.37 3.07 -8.66
C ARG A 31 -1.69 4.41 -8.02
N LEU A 32 -0.68 5.03 -7.41
CA LEU A 32 -0.82 6.36 -6.83
C LEU A 32 -0.30 7.39 -7.81
N ASP A 33 -1.16 8.32 -8.20
CA ASP A 33 -0.76 9.53 -8.91
C ASP A 33 -0.48 10.64 -7.90
N PHE A 34 0.81 10.97 -7.72
CA PHE A 34 1.24 12.03 -6.83
C PHE A 34 0.79 13.43 -7.28
N ARG A 35 0.45 13.63 -8.55
CA ARG A 35 0.02 14.93 -9.10
C ARG A 35 -1.36 15.32 -8.61
N THR A 36 -2.25 14.34 -8.53
CA THR A 36 -3.66 14.51 -8.16
C THR A 36 -3.97 13.96 -6.76
N ASN A 37 -2.98 13.31 -6.14
CA ASN A 37 -3.15 12.54 -4.91
C ASN A 37 -4.27 11.50 -5.05
N THR A 38 -4.38 10.83 -6.21
CA THR A 38 -5.44 9.86 -6.48
C THR A 38 -4.88 8.45 -6.54
N THR A 39 -5.55 7.52 -5.87
CA THR A 39 -5.26 6.09 -5.93
C THR A 39 -6.20 5.44 -6.94
N HIS A 40 -5.60 4.81 -7.94
CA HIS A 40 -6.25 4.03 -8.98
C HIS A 40 -6.25 2.56 -8.57
N ASN A 41 -7.43 2.01 -8.25
CA ASN A 41 -7.58 0.59 -7.93
C ASN A 41 -7.69 -0.21 -9.22
N LEU A 42 -6.71 -1.09 -9.46
CA LEU A 42 -6.65 -1.89 -10.68
C LEU A 42 -7.85 -2.84 -10.83
N LEU A 43 -8.51 -3.23 -9.73
CA LEU A 43 -9.74 -4.02 -9.82
C LEU A 43 -10.88 -3.26 -10.50
N HIS A 44 -10.94 -1.93 -10.37
CA HIS A 44 -11.98 -1.13 -11.02
C HIS A 44 -11.63 -0.79 -12.47
N GLU A 45 -10.34 -0.73 -12.79
CA GLU A 45 -9.86 -0.35 -14.13
C GLU A 45 -9.70 -1.55 -15.07
N ILE A 46 -9.41 -2.73 -14.52
CA ILE A 46 -9.12 -3.95 -15.28
C ILE A 46 -10.31 -4.90 -15.16
N PRO A 47 -10.99 -5.24 -16.26
CA PRO A 47 -12.08 -6.20 -16.25
C PRO A 47 -11.57 -7.59 -15.85
N ALA A 48 -12.41 -8.37 -15.16
CA ALA A 48 -12.03 -9.67 -14.62
C ALA A 48 -11.39 -10.62 -15.64
N SER A 49 -11.83 -10.59 -16.90
CA SER A 49 -11.29 -11.40 -18.00
C SER A 49 -9.84 -11.08 -18.38
N ARG A 50 -9.30 -9.93 -17.95
CA ARG A 50 -7.92 -9.48 -18.21
C ARG A 50 -7.05 -9.42 -16.96
N ARG A 51 -7.52 -9.96 -15.83
CA ARG A 51 -6.79 -10.01 -14.56
C ARG A 51 -5.92 -11.27 -14.51
N THR A 52 -4.86 -11.30 -15.31
CA THR A 52 -3.91 -12.43 -15.40
C THR A 52 -2.48 -11.92 -15.48
N GLY A 53 -1.51 -12.73 -15.04
CA GLY A 53 -0.09 -12.36 -15.13
C GLY A 53 0.29 -11.13 -14.28
N LEU A 54 1.24 -10.35 -14.79
CA LEU A 54 1.88 -9.25 -14.07
C LEU A 54 1.33 -7.88 -14.47
N HIS A 55 0.94 -7.08 -13.48
CA HIS A 55 0.49 -5.71 -13.69
C HIS A 55 1.30 -4.71 -12.85
N PRO A 56 1.83 -3.63 -13.47
CA PRO A 56 2.64 -2.65 -12.74
C PRO A 56 1.79 -1.87 -11.76
N VAL A 57 2.35 -1.65 -10.57
CA VAL A 57 1.73 -0.93 -9.46
C VAL A 57 2.71 0.10 -8.90
N THR A 58 2.21 1.02 -8.07
CA THR A 58 3.08 2.02 -7.43
C THR A 58 3.75 1.47 -6.18
N TYR A 59 2.99 0.73 -5.39
CA TYR A 59 3.42 0.09 -4.17
C TYR A 59 2.62 -1.20 -3.97
N LEU A 60 3.05 -2.03 -3.02
CA LEU A 60 2.37 -3.26 -2.63
C LEU A 60 2.29 -3.35 -1.11
N PRO A 61 1.23 -3.98 -0.57
CA PRO A 61 1.19 -4.36 0.83
C PRO A 61 2.22 -5.47 1.12
N GLY A 62 2.56 -5.65 2.39
CA GLY A 62 3.49 -6.70 2.83
C GLY A 62 2.91 -8.13 2.74
N ARG A 63 1.59 -8.27 2.61
CA ARG A 63 0.90 -9.57 2.55
C ARG A 63 1.19 -10.25 1.22
N GLY A 64 1.75 -11.46 1.28
CA GLY A 64 2.15 -12.22 0.08
C GLY A 64 3.23 -11.53 -0.75
N LEU A 65 3.98 -10.61 -0.16
CA LEU A 65 5.02 -9.87 -0.84
C LEU A 65 6.29 -10.73 -0.98
N LEU A 66 6.77 -10.87 -2.21
CA LEU A 66 8.06 -11.46 -2.50
C LEU A 66 9.05 -10.36 -2.85
N ILE A 67 10.13 -10.26 -2.07
CA ILE A 67 11.19 -9.28 -2.24
C ILE A 67 12.46 -10.04 -2.67
N PRO A 68 12.98 -9.80 -3.89
CA PRO A 68 14.26 -10.36 -4.28
C PRO A 68 15.40 -9.84 -3.41
N ARG A 69 16.39 -10.71 -3.12
CA ARG A 69 17.57 -10.33 -2.34
C ARG A 69 18.28 -9.09 -2.90
N ALA A 70 18.39 -8.99 -4.23
CA ALA A 70 18.99 -7.84 -4.91
C ALA A 70 18.33 -6.50 -4.57
N VAL A 71 17.04 -6.49 -4.23
CA VAL A 71 16.34 -5.29 -3.77
C VAL A 71 16.88 -4.88 -2.41
N THR A 72 16.87 -5.80 -1.44
CA THR A 72 17.39 -5.56 -0.10
C THR A 72 18.86 -5.14 -0.11
N ASP A 73 19.69 -5.80 -0.93
CA ASP A 73 21.11 -5.46 -1.07
C ASP A 73 21.32 -4.01 -1.58
N LYS A 74 20.39 -3.50 -2.40
CA LYS A 74 20.48 -2.16 -2.99
C LYS A 74 19.80 -1.06 -2.16
N VAL A 75 18.62 -1.31 -1.60
CA VAL A 75 17.81 -0.29 -0.91
C VAL A 75 17.82 -0.40 0.61
N GLY A 76 18.42 -1.47 1.15
CA GLY A 76 18.44 -1.75 2.58
C GLY A 76 17.14 -2.41 3.06
N LEU A 77 16.88 -2.30 4.36
CA LEU A 77 15.68 -2.82 5.03
C LEU A 77 14.58 -1.75 5.16
N PHE A 78 13.45 -2.14 5.73
CA PHE A 78 12.34 -1.25 6.06
C PHE A 78 12.79 -0.10 6.99
N ASP A 79 12.15 1.05 6.86
CA ASP A 79 12.39 2.23 7.70
C ASP A 79 11.64 2.13 9.03
N GLU A 80 11.92 1.07 9.80
CA GLU A 80 11.17 0.70 11.01
C GLU A 80 11.12 1.81 12.07
N LYS A 81 12.14 2.69 12.10
CA LYS A 81 12.21 3.80 13.05
C LYS A 81 11.15 4.87 12.81
N ARG A 82 10.82 5.13 11.53
CA ARG A 82 9.83 6.15 11.13
C ARG A 82 8.48 5.55 10.76
N LEU A 83 8.49 4.32 10.25
CA LEU A 83 7.33 3.57 9.80
C LEU A 83 7.34 2.17 10.45
N PRO A 84 7.09 2.06 11.76
CA PRO A 84 7.14 0.78 12.47
C PRO A 84 5.99 -0.18 12.11
N HIS A 85 4.95 0.32 11.42
CA HIS A 85 3.78 -0.45 11.07
C HIS A 85 3.14 0.07 9.78
N TYR A 86 2.21 1.04 9.86
CA TYR A 86 1.52 1.53 8.66
C TYR A 86 2.45 2.23 7.69
N LEU A 87 2.18 1.99 6.39
CA LEU A 87 2.92 2.49 5.23
C LEU A 87 4.36 1.95 5.10
N ALA A 88 4.83 1.08 5.99
CA ALA A 88 6.18 0.53 5.91
C ALA A 88 6.40 -0.27 4.61
N ASP A 89 5.44 -1.11 4.27
CA ASP A 89 5.38 -1.89 3.03
C ASP A 89 5.23 -1.00 1.80
N PHE A 90 4.32 -0.03 1.85
CA PHE A 90 4.10 0.89 0.75
C PHE A 90 5.32 1.76 0.48
N ASP A 91 5.99 2.23 1.53
CA ASP A 91 7.24 2.97 1.45
C ASP A 91 8.35 2.10 0.86
N TYR A 92 8.58 0.91 1.41
CA TYR A 92 9.65 0.02 0.96
C TYR A 92 9.52 -0.34 -0.52
N THR A 93 8.32 -0.72 -0.96
CA THR A 93 8.06 -1.05 -2.36
C THR A 93 8.12 0.17 -3.28
N SER A 94 7.71 1.36 -2.80
CA SER A 94 7.90 2.62 -3.54
C SER A 94 9.38 2.98 -3.72
N VAL A 95 10.20 2.77 -2.68
CA VAL A 95 11.65 2.97 -2.72
C VAL A 95 12.30 1.99 -3.69
N ALA A 96 11.95 0.71 -3.62
CA ALA A 96 12.43 -0.31 -4.57
C ALA A 96 12.11 0.09 -6.02
N ARG A 97 10.86 0.50 -6.29
CA ARG A 97 10.44 1.00 -7.61
C ARG A 97 11.29 2.18 -8.08
N ARG A 98 11.49 3.17 -7.21
CA ARG A 98 12.32 4.36 -7.51
C ARG A 98 13.79 4.04 -7.70
N ALA A 99 14.28 2.95 -7.10
CA ALA A 99 15.63 2.42 -7.32
C ALA A 99 15.76 1.63 -8.64
N GLY A 100 14.69 1.56 -9.45
CA GLY A 100 14.66 0.94 -10.77
C GLY A 100 14.21 -0.52 -10.77
N PHE A 101 13.77 -1.06 -9.64
CA PHE A 101 13.23 -2.42 -9.61
C PHE A 101 11.78 -2.44 -10.11
N PRO A 102 11.39 -3.42 -10.94
CA PRO A 102 9.99 -3.60 -11.28
C PRO A 102 9.16 -3.97 -10.04
N VAL A 103 7.96 -3.40 -9.92
CA VAL A 103 7.02 -3.72 -8.85
C VAL A 103 5.69 -4.10 -9.47
N TYR A 104 5.30 -5.36 -9.30
CA TYR A 104 4.14 -5.94 -9.97
C TYR A 104 3.18 -6.60 -8.99
N LEU A 105 1.89 -6.46 -9.25
CA LEU A 105 0.91 -7.41 -8.75
C LEU A 105 0.85 -8.60 -9.72
N ASN A 106 0.96 -9.81 -9.18
CA ASN A 106 0.81 -11.06 -9.91
C ASN A 106 -0.59 -11.63 -9.69
N TYR A 107 -1.47 -11.51 -10.69
CA TYR A 107 -2.85 -12.03 -10.61
C TYR A 107 -2.93 -13.57 -10.61
N ASP A 108 -1.88 -14.25 -11.08
CA ASP A 108 -1.80 -15.71 -11.04
C ASP A 108 -1.40 -16.22 -9.65
N ALA A 109 -0.85 -15.35 -8.80
CA ALA A 109 -0.58 -15.65 -7.40
C ALA A 109 -1.76 -15.18 -6.55
N LYS A 110 -2.36 -16.12 -5.81
CA LYS A 110 -3.54 -15.87 -4.98
C LYS A 110 -3.22 -16.15 -3.53
N LEU A 111 -3.71 -15.30 -2.63
CA LEU A 111 -3.72 -15.55 -1.18
C LEU A 111 -5.08 -15.18 -0.60
N SER A 112 -5.42 -15.81 0.51
CA SER A 112 -6.64 -15.51 1.25
C SER A 112 -6.29 -14.91 2.60
N THR A 113 -7.14 -13.99 3.08
CA THR A 113 -7.00 -13.33 4.38
C THR A 113 -8.33 -13.26 5.11
N TYR A 114 -8.28 -12.97 6.40
CA TYR A 114 -9.46 -12.69 7.23
C TYR A 114 -9.46 -11.20 7.57
N PRO A 115 -10.13 -10.34 6.78
CA PRO A 115 -10.01 -8.88 6.91
C PRO A 115 -10.60 -8.34 8.21
N GLU A 116 -11.61 -9.03 8.73
CA GLU A 116 -12.32 -8.72 9.96
C GLU A 116 -11.41 -8.79 11.20
N GLU A 117 -10.34 -9.58 11.14
CA GLU A 117 -9.32 -9.71 12.19
C GLU A 117 -8.30 -8.55 12.17
N SER A 118 -8.42 -7.61 11.23
CA SER A 118 -7.48 -6.48 11.13
C SER A 118 -7.81 -5.35 12.13
N GLY A 119 -6.78 -4.83 12.81
CA GLY A 119 -6.94 -3.79 13.84
C GLY A 119 -7.52 -2.45 13.33
N GLN A 120 -7.54 -2.23 12.02
CA GLN A 120 -8.10 -1.03 11.40
C GLN A 120 -9.65 -1.05 11.42
N THR A 121 -10.26 -2.22 11.24
CA THR A 121 -11.72 -2.41 11.29
C THR A 121 -12.26 -2.18 12.70
N LEU A 122 -11.53 -2.64 13.73
CA LEU A 122 -11.90 -2.46 15.14
C LEU A 122 -11.87 -0.98 15.58
N THR A 123 -10.90 -0.20 15.10
CA THR A 123 -10.76 1.22 15.49
C THR A 123 -11.85 2.10 14.85
N ARG A 124 -12.39 1.71 13.69
CA ARG A 124 -13.47 2.45 13.01
C ARG A 124 -14.86 2.25 13.62
N LYS A 125 -15.10 1.16 14.36
CA LYS A 125 -16.43 0.82 14.92
C LYS A 125 -16.91 1.76 16.05
N HIS A 126 -16.03 2.58 16.64
CA HIS A 126 -16.40 3.54 17.70
C HIS A 126 -15.94 4.96 17.38
N ARG A 127 -16.84 5.75 16.78
CA ARG A 127 -16.61 7.19 16.52
C ARG A 127 -16.56 7.96 17.84
N SER A 128 -15.38 8.43 18.21
CA SER A 128 -15.19 9.31 19.35
C SER A 128 -14.02 10.24 19.07
N ILE A 129 -13.96 11.40 19.74
CA ILE A 129 -12.82 12.33 19.64
C ILE A 129 -11.51 11.60 19.99
N LYS A 130 -11.55 10.69 20.97
CA LYS A 130 -10.44 9.80 21.33
C LYS A 130 -10.07 8.83 20.19
N GLY A 131 -11.06 8.22 19.55
CA GLY A 131 -10.86 7.36 18.38
C GLY A 131 -10.30 8.10 17.17
N TYR A 132 -10.69 9.37 16.98
CA TYR A 132 -10.14 10.24 15.94
C TYR A 132 -8.67 10.58 16.19
N TYR A 133 -8.31 10.94 17.43
CA TYR A 133 -6.91 11.15 17.79
C TYR A 133 -6.08 9.88 17.61
N GLN A 134 -6.60 8.72 18.02
CA GLN A 134 -5.94 7.43 17.77
C GLN A 134 -5.81 7.14 16.26
N HIS A 135 -6.81 7.47 15.44
CA HIS A 135 -6.74 7.30 14.00
C HIS A 135 -5.61 8.12 13.34
N LEU A 136 -5.35 9.34 13.83
CA LEU A 136 -4.36 10.26 13.27
C LEU A 136 -2.95 10.10 13.86
N PHE A 137 -2.80 9.55 15.06
CA PHE A 137 -1.50 9.53 15.76
C PHE A 137 -1.10 8.18 16.34
N SER A 138 -2.00 7.19 16.39
CA SER A 138 -1.62 5.83 16.82
C SER A 138 -0.79 5.12 15.76
N ILE A 139 0.08 4.22 16.20
CA ILE A 139 0.76 3.24 15.34
C ILE A 139 -0.24 2.33 14.60
N ARG A 140 -1.44 2.15 15.16
CA ARG A 140 -2.57 1.44 14.54
C ARG A 140 -3.55 2.35 13.77
N GLY A 141 -3.24 3.64 13.67
CA GLY A 141 -4.06 4.61 12.95
C GLY A 141 -3.83 4.54 11.44
N GLY A 142 -4.82 4.11 10.67
CA GLY A 142 -4.74 4.11 9.20
C GLY A 142 -4.58 5.52 8.59
N GLY A 143 -4.99 6.56 9.33
CA GLY A 143 -4.84 7.96 8.95
C GLY A 143 -3.61 8.63 9.55
N ASN A 144 -2.63 7.86 10.06
CA ASN A 144 -1.52 8.42 10.82
C ASN A 144 -0.79 9.53 10.03
N MET A 145 -0.82 10.75 10.56
CA MET A 145 -0.33 11.95 9.90
C MET A 145 1.20 11.98 9.82
N LEU A 146 1.87 11.48 10.87
CA LEU A 146 3.33 11.38 10.91
C LEU A 146 3.82 10.40 9.84
N ASN A 147 3.23 9.21 9.77
CA ASN A 147 3.60 8.19 8.78
C ASN A 147 3.32 8.68 7.37
N PHE A 148 2.16 9.32 7.13
CA PHE A 148 1.84 9.92 5.84
C PHE A 148 2.87 10.99 5.44
N THR A 149 3.27 11.85 6.37
CA THR A 149 4.27 12.89 6.12
C THR A 149 5.62 12.28 5.74
N HIS A 150 6.08 11.27 6.49
CA HIS A 150 7.33 10.57 6.17
C HIS A 150 7.27 9.89 4.79
N PHE A 151 6.19 9.18 4.50
CA PHE A 151 5.98 8.57 3.20
C PHE A 151 5.99 9.61 2.07
N ALA A 152 5.26 10.71 2.23
CA ALA A 152 5.16 11.78 1.24
C ALA A 152 6.51 12.43 0.97
N LEU A 153 7.24 12.85 2.02
CA LEU A 153 8.57 13.47 1.89
C LEU A 153 9.58 12.54 1.18
N LYS A 154 9.47 11.23 1.40
CA LYS A 154 10.39 10.23 0.86
C LYS A 154 10.07 9.80 -0.58
N ASN A 155 8.78 9.74 -0.96
CA ASN A 155 8.35 9.14 -2.23
C ASN A 155 7.70 10.09 -3.23
N CYS A 156 7.15 11.23 -2.79
CA CYS A 156 6.50 12.17 -3.69
C CYS A 156 7.56 12.96 -4.48
N PRO A 157 7.42 13.10 -5.82
CA PRO A 157 8.27 14.01 -6.59
C PRO A 157 8.15 15.45 -6.08
N LYS A 158 9.30 16.13 -5.93
CA LYS A 158 9.39 17.48 -5.32
C LYS A 158 8.38 18.50 -5.85
N PRO A 159 8.07 18.59 -7.17
CA PRO A 159 7.11 19.57 -7.67
C PRO A 159 5.68 19.38 -7.15
N TYR A 160 5.29 18.14 -6.83
CA TYR A 160 3.94 17.81 -6.39
C TYR A 160 3.82 17.75 -4.87
N LEU A 161 4.94 17.72 -4.14
CA LEU A 161 4.98 17.50 -2.70
C LEU A 161 4.15 18.51 -1.89
N PRO A 162 4.21 19.84 -2.12
CA PRO A 162 3.41 20.80 -1.35
C PRO A 162 1.91 20.55 -1.50
N TYR A 163 1.45 20.33 -2.74
CA TYR A 163 0.06 20.00 -3.02
C TYR A 163 -0.35 18.66 -2.41
N PHE A 164 0.50 17.63 -2.56
CA PHE A 164 0.24 16.29 -2.06
C PHE A 164 0.09 16.27 -0.53
N LEU A 165 0.96 17.00 0.19
CA LEU A 165 0.85 17.16 1.65
C LEU A 165 -0.43 17.90 2.03
N LEU A 166 -0.68 19.07 1.45
CA LEU A 166 -1.87 19.88 1.76
C LEU A 166 -3.16 19.09 1.52
N ASN A 167 -3.29 18.49 0.34
CA ASN A 167 -4.45 17.69 -0.03
C ASN A 167 -4.59 16.44 0.86
N GLY A 168 -3.49 15.74 1.14
CA GLY A 168 -3.49 14.54 1.96
C GLY A 168 -3.82 14.79 3.43
N TYR A 169 -3.40 15.94 3.97
CA TYR A 169 -3.80 16.39 5.29
C TYR A 169 -5.28 16.76 5.34
N ALA A 170 -5.77 17.55 4.38
CA ALA A 170 -7.19 17.90 4.29
C ALA A 170 -8.09 16.65 4.23
N ARG A 171 -7.74 15.66 3.40
CA ARG A 171 -8.49 14.39 3.30
C ARG A 171 -8.47 13.57 4.59
N ARG A 172 -7.37 13.55 5.35
CA ARG A 172 -7.29 12.82 6.62
C ARG A 172 -8.04 13.52 7.74
N LEU A 173 -8.02 14.85 7.75
CA LEU A 173 -8.74 15.65 8.74
C LEU A 173 -10.26 15.62 8.52
N VAL A 174 -10.69 15.71 7.27
CA VAL A 174 -12.13 15.77 6.93
C VAL A 174 -12.70 14.36 6.70
N GLY A 175 -11.93 13.43 6.14
CA GLY A 175 -12.40 12.10 5.72
C GLY A 175 -12.84 11.20 6.87
N TYR A 176 -12.38 11.43 8.10
CA TYR A 176 -12.89 10.71 9.28
C TYR A 176 -14.38 11.01 9.54
N PHE A 177 -14.87 12.19 9.15
CA PHE A 177 -16.26 12.62 9.37
C PHE A 177 -17.19 12.30 8.18
N LEU A 178 -16.62 12.02 7.00
CA LEU A 178 -17.39 11.77 5.76
C LEU A 178 -17.69 10.29 5.48
N HIS A 179 -17.08 9.36 6.22
CA HIS A 179 -17.26 7.92 6.04
C HIS A 179 -17.65 7.17 7.30
#